data_AF-A0A392TBD7-F1
#
_entry.id   AF-A0A392TBD7-F1
#
_cell.length_a   1.000
_cell.length_b   1.000
_cell.length_c   1.000
_cell.angle_alpha   90.00
_cell.angle_beta   90.00
_cell.angle_gamma   90.00
#
_symmetry.space_group_name_H-M   'P 1'
#
loop_
_entity.id
_entity.type
_entity.pdbx_description
1 polymer ?
#
loop_
_entity_poly.entity_id
_entity_poly.type
_entity_poly.pdbx_seq_one_letter_code
_entity_poly.pdbx_strand_id
1 'polypeptide(L)' 'MADYYRRFIEGFAKIVAPMTQLTRKDQPFAWTDKCEASFQLLKERLTTSPVLVLPQSNEP' A
#
# COMPACT_ATOMS: atom_id res chain seq x y z
N MET A 1 5.43 -7.65 6.43
CA MET A 1 6.04 -6.93 5.28
C MET A 1 5.38 -5.58 4.97
N ALA A 2 4.06 -5.40 5.04
CA ALA A 2 3.40 -4.15 4.62
C ALA A 2 3.50 -2.95 5.58
N ASP A 3 3.90 -3.15 6.84
CA ASP A 3 4.01 -2.07 7.84
C ASP A 3 5.13 -1.06 7.54
N TYR A 4 6.21 -1.48 6.87
CA TYR A 4 7.34 -0.61 6.57
C TYR A 4 6.95 0.60 5.69
N TYR A 5 6.00 0.39 4.78
CA TYR A 5 5.55 1.39 3.82
C TYR A 5 4.46 2.33 4.35
N ARG A 6 3.86 2.00 5.51
CA ARG A 6 2.81 2.84 6.14
C ARG A 6 3.28 4.26 6.43
N ARG A 7 4.56 4.44 6.78
CA ARG A 7 5.14 5.75 7.12
C ARG A 7 5.26 6.69 5.93
N PHE A 8 5.27 6.15 4.71
CA PHE A 8 5.54 6.89 3.49
C PHE A 8 4.29 7.14 2.64
N ILE A 9 3.16 6.57 3.05
CA ILE A 9 1.90 6.64 2.32
C ILE A 9 0.85 7.27 3.23
N GLU A 10 0.61 8.56 3.03
CA GLU A 10 -0.46 9.26 3.74
C GLU A 10 -1.81 8.60 3.39
N GLY A 11 -2.59 8.27 4.42
CA GLY A 11 -3.88 7.59 4.24
C GLY A 11 -3.78 6.10 3.91
N PHE A 12 -2.62 5.45 4.09
CA PHE A 12 -2.43 4.01 3.84
C PHE A 12 -3.55 3.15 4.43
N ALA A 13 -3.95 3.40 5.68
CA ALA A 13 -5.00 2.66 6.37
C ALA A 13 -6.35 2.69 5.62
N LYS A 14 -6.69 3.81 4.96
CA LYS A 14 -7.91 3.94 4.15
C LYS A 14 -7.81 3.15 2.84
N ILE A 15 -6.63 3.14 2.23
CA ILE A 15 -6.38 2.43 0.97
C ILE A 15 -6.42 0.92 1.19
N VAL A 16 -5.79 0.43 2.27
CA VAL A 16 -5.77 -1.02 2.56
C VAL A 16 -7.02 -1.51 3.28
N ALA A 17 -7.92 -0.64 3.74
CA ALA A 17 -9.15 -1.03 4.42
C ALA A 17 -10.01 -2.04 3.63
N PRO A 18 -10.31 -1.83 2.33
CA PRO A 18 -11.04 -2.82 1.53
C PRO A 18 -10.26 -4.14 1.38
N MET A 19 -8.93 -4.08 1.23
CA MET A 19 -8.08 -5.29 1.17
C MET A 19 -8.08 -6.04 2.51
N THR A 20 -8.09 -5.33 3.63
CA THR A 20 -8.09 -5.92 4.98
C THR A 20 -9.42 -6.62 5.26
N GLN A 21 -10.52 -6.13 4.66
CA GLN A 21 -11.81 -6.81 4.70
C GLN A 21 -11.79 -8.12 3.92
N LEU A 22 -11.04 -8.23 2.81
CA LEU A 22 -10.90 -9.49 2.06
C LEU A 22 -10.20 -10.59 2.85
N THR A 23 -9.30 -10.23 3.76
CA THR A 23 -8.58 -11.17 4.63
C THR A 23 -9.37 -11.58 5.88
N ARG A 24 -10.60 -11.08 6.08
CA ARG A 24 -11.43 -11.47 7.22
C ARG A 24 -12.00 -12.88 7.02
N LYS A 25 -11.88 -13.73 8.04
CA LYS A 25 -12.39 -15.11 8.02
C LYS A 25 -13.90 -15.22 7.82
N ASP A 26 -14.66 -14.19 8.19
CA ASP A 26 -16.13 -14.17 8.13
C ASP A 26 -16.71 -13.84 6.74
N GLN A 27 -15.88 -13.46 5.77
CA GLN A 27 -16.36 -13.05 4.45
C GLN A 27 -15.68 -13.88 3.35
N PRO A 28 -16.43 -14.36 2.34
CA PRO A 28 -15.81 -14.91 1.15
C PRO A 28 -14.88 -13.87 0.51
N PHE A 29 -13.70 -14.33 0.07
CA PHE A 29 -12.74 -13.50 -0.65
C PHE A 29 -13.36 -13.03 -1.97
N ALA A 30 -13.88 -11.81 -1.99
CA ALA A 30 -14.52 -11.21 -3.16
C ALA A 30 -13.68 -10.02 -3.64
N TRP A 31 -12.83 -10.25 -4.64
CA TRP A 31 -12.08 -9.17 -5.27
C TRP A 31 -13.02 -8.28 -6.07
N THR A 32 -13.40 -7.14 -5.51
CA THR A 32 -14.29 -6.15 -6.14
C THR A 32 -13.48 -5.05 -6.81
N ASP A 33 -14.10 -4.30 -7.73
CA ASP A 33 -13.46 -3.14 -8.38
C ASP A 33 -12.94 -2.10 -7.38
N LYS A 34 -13.59 -1.96 -6.22
CA LYS A 34 -13.12 -1.09 -5.13
C LYS A 34 -11.78 -1.57 -4.56
N CYS A 35 -11.59 -2.89 -4.49
CA CYS A 35 -10.35 -3.48 -4.01
C CYS A 35 -9.24 -3.34 -5.05
N GLU A 36 -9.54 -3.56 -6.33
CA GLU A 36 -8.61 -3.32 -7.44
C GLU A 36 -8.17 -1.84 -7.49
N ALA A 37 -9.12 -0.90 -7.44
CA ALA A 37 -8.82 0.53 -7.45
C ALA A 37 -7.94 0.93 -6.25
N SER A 38 -8.20 0.35 -5.08
CA SER A 38 -7.38 0.58 -3.89
C SER A 38 -5.98 0.00 -4.04
N PHE A 39 -5.85 -1.16 -4.68
CA PHE A 39 -4.56 -1.77 -4.94
C PHE A 39 -3.74 -1.00 -5.97
N GLN A 40 -4.36 -0.49 -7.04
CA GLN A 40 -3.69 0.38 -8.01
C GLN A 40 -3.26 1.70 -7.38
N LEU A 41 -4.13 2.33 -6.58
CA LEU A 41 -3.77 3.53 -5.83
C LEU A 41 -2.60 3.27 -4.87
N LEU A 42 -2.57 2.10 -4.23
CA LEU A 42 -1.45 1.71 -3.38
C LEU A 42 -0.14 1.61 -4.18
N LYS A 43 -0.17 1.00 -5.36
CA LYS A 43 1.00 0.90 -6.26
C LYS A 43 1.47 2.27 -6.73
N GLU A 44 0.56 3.16 -7.11
CA GLU A 44 0.90 4.54 -7.48
C GLU A 44 1.57 5.26 -6.31
N ARG A 45 0.98 5.20 -5.11
CA ARG A 45 1.57 5.83 -3.92
C ARG A 45 2.91 5.24 -3.53
N LEU A 46 3.11 3.93 -3.71
CA LEU A 46 4.41 3.29 -3.53
C LEU A 46 5.46 3.74 -4.56
N THR A 47 5.02 4.04 -5.79
CA THR A 47 5.90 4.45 -6.89
C THR A 47 6.21 5.94 -6.86
N THR A 48 5.26 6.76 -6.42
CA THR A 48 5.42 8.22 -6.28
C THR A 48 6.11 8.61 -4.97
N SER A 49 5.93 7.83 -3.90
CA SER A 49 6.61 8.12 -2.64
C SER A 49 8.10 7.76 -2.75
N PRO A 50 9.04 8.61 -2.31
CA PRO A 50 10.49 8.41 -2.47
C PRO A 50 11.04 7.35 -1.51
N VAL A 51 10.37 6.21 -1.36
CA VAL A 51 10.80 5.08 -0.52
C VAL A 51 12.06 4.42 -1.09
N LEU A 52 12.35 4.66 -2.37
CA LEU A 52 13.45 4.08 -3.14
C LEU A 52 14.50 5.12 -3.58
N VAL A 53 14.58 6.28 -2.95
CA VAL A 53 15.83 7.04 -3.00
C VAL A 53 16.81 6.27 -2.12
N LEU A 54 17.56 5.34 -2.73
CA LEU A 54 18.80 4.81 -2.16
C LEU A 54 19.55 6.01 -1.57
N PRO A 55 19.95 6.00 -0.28
CA PRO A 55 20.85 7.04 0.21
C PRO A 55 22.02 7.03 -0.76
N GLN A 56 22.15 8.09 -1.57
CA GLN A 56 23.27 8.23 -2.46
C GLN A 56 24.49 8.21 -1.55
N SER A 57 25.24 7.11 -1.59
CA SER A 57 26.50 6.96 -0.87
C SER A 57 27.51 7.89 -1.53
N ASN A 58 27.31 9.19 -1.34
CA ASN A 58 28.29 10.22 -1.63
C ASN A 58 28.95 10.57 -0.30
N GLU A 59 29.65 9.59 0.26
CA GLU A 59 30.70 9.87 1.23
C GLU A 59 32.00 10.12 0.42
N PRO A 60 32.68 11.26 0.66
CA PRO A 60 33.94 11.60 0.01
C PRO A 60 35.12 10.75 0.49
#